data_AF-A0A4P5SSF4-F1
#
_entry.id   AF-A0A4P5SSF4-F1
#
_cell.length_a   1.000
_cell.length_b   1.000
_cell.length_c   1.000
_cell.angle_alpha   90.00
_cell.angle_beta   90.00
_cell.angle_gamma   90.00
#
_symmetry.space_group_name_H-M   'P 1'
#
loop_
_entity.id
_entity.type
_entity.pdbx_description
1 polymer ?
#
loop_
_entity_poly.entity_id
_entity_poly.type
_entity_poly.pdbx_seq_one_letter_code
_entity_poly.pdbx_strand_id
1 'polypeptide(L)'
;MILGLKIFNEKGNCASCHQLANAKSVGNIGPSLDDLKPTQVQVKQAVTNGIGIMPAFGNDKILTPQEIEAVSFYVEKVAGN
;
A
#
# COMPACT_ATOMS: atom_id res chain seq x y z
N MET A 1 12.37 -0.29 -3.13
CA MET A 1 11.59 -0.69 -4.33
C MET A 1 11.20 -2.16 -4.32
N ILE A 2 12.13 -3.12 -4.41
CA ILE A 2 11.78 -4.57 -4.48
C ILE A 2 10.96 -5.05 -3.28
N LEU A 3 11.38 -4.73 -2.05
CA LEU A 3 10.65 -5.15 -0.84
C LEU A 3 9.24 -4.54 -0.80
N GLY A 4 9.08 -3.26 -1.12
CA GLY A 4 7.78 -2.59 -1.12
C GLY A 4 6.81 -3.18 -2.14
N LEU A 5 7.26 -3.45 -3.37
CA LEU A 5 6.49 -4.17 -4.38
C LEU A 5 6.11 -5.58 -3.92
N LYS A 6 7.04 -6.30 -3.29
CA LYS A 6 6.77 -7.63 -2.74
C LYS A 6 5.68 -7.58 -1.67
N ILE A 7 5.78 -6.66 -0.71
CA ILE A 7 4.76 -6.49 0.33
C ILE A 7 3.42 -6.09 -0.27
N PHE A 8 3.43 -5.20 -1.26
CA PHE A 8 2.22 -4.76 -1.96
C PHE A 8 1.46 -5.92 -2.61
N ASN A 9 2.18 -6.86 -3.24
CA ASN A 9 1.57 -7.99 -3.96
C ASN A 9 1.30 -9.22 -3.07
N GLU A 10 2.08 -9.42 -2.01
CA GLU A 10 2.02 -10.63 -1.19
C GLU A 10 1.41 -10.34 0.18
N LYS A 11 2.23 -10.12 1.20
CA LYS A 11 1.83 -10.09 2.61
C LYS A 11 0.81 -8.99 2.94
N GLY A 12 0.93 -7.83 2.28
CA GLY A 12 -0.05 -6.75 2.39
C GLY A 12 -1.26 -6.92 1.47
N ASN A 13 -1.15 -7.78 0.45
CA ASN A 13 -2.18 -8.07 -0.56
C ASN A 13 -2.91 -6.82 -1.09
N CYS A 14 -2.19 -5.69 -1.16
CA CYS A 14 -2.73 -4.39 -1.50
C CYS A 14 -3.27 -4.38 -2.93
N ALA A 15 -2.61 -5.13 -3.81
CA ALA A 15 -2.98 -5.31 -5.22
C ALA A 15 -4.40 -5.86 -5.42
N SER A 16 -4.94 -6.61 -4.46
CA SER A 16 -6.32 -7.13 -4.54
C SER A 16 -7.38 -6.04 -4.38
N CYS A 17 -7.06 -4.96 -3.68
CA CYS A 17 -7.98 -3.86 -3.39
C CYS A 17 -7.71 -2.59 -4.19
N HIS A 18 -6.44 -2.30 -4.50
CA HIS A 18 -6.01 -1.04 -5.09
C HIS A 18 -5.42 -1.23 -6.49
N GLN A 19 -5.75 -0.28 -7.36
CA GLN A 19 -5.09 -0.10 -8.64
C GLN A 19 -3.76 0.65 -8.45
N LEU A 20 -2.70 0.10 -9.05
CA LEU A 20 -1.35 0.67 -9.11
C LEU A 20 -0.63 0.06 -10.32
N ALA A 21 -0.49 0.83 -11.39
CA ALA A 21 0.01 0.37 -12.68
C ALA A 21 1.40 -0.25 -12.57
N ASN A 22 2.29 0.33 -11.76
CA ASN A 22 3.63 -0.17 -11.52
C ASN A 22 3.65 -1.60 -10.92
N ALA A 23 2.66 -1.92 -10.07
CA ALA A 23 2.49 -3.25 -9.48
C ALA A 23 1.68 -4.20 -10.38
N LYS A 24 1.20 -3.74 -11.55
CA LYS A 24 0.26 -4.43 -12.44
C LYS A 24 -1.04 -4.81 -11.73
N SER A 25 -1.47 -4.02 -10.74
CA SER A 25 -2.71 -4.27 -10.01
C SER A 25 -3.86 -3.45 -10.57
N VAL A 26 -5.05 -4.05 -10.56
CA VAL A 26 -6.30 -3.46 -11.10
C VAL A 26 -7.44 -3.50 -10.06
N GLY A 27 -7.08 -3.54 -8.77
CA GLY A 27 -8.04 -3.56 -7.68
C GLY A 27 -8.91 -2.30 -7.67
N ASN A 28 -10.19 -2.44 -7.33
CA ASN A 28 -11.19 -1.38 -7.39
C ASN A 28 -12.05 -1.29 -6.10
N ILE A 29 -11.62 -1.96 -5.03
CA ILE A 29 -12.28 -1.94 -3.73
C ILE A 29 -11.86 -0.66 -2.98
N GLY A 30 -10.55 -0.38 -2.97
CA GLY A 30 -9.98 0.87 -2.50
C GLY A 30 -9.80 1.86 -3.64
N PRO A 31 -9.44 3.13 -3.32
CA PRO A 31 -9.13 4.12 -4.35
C PRO A 31 -7.93 3.69 -5.21
N SER A 32 -7.94 4.11 -6.48
CA SER A 32 -6.79 4.04 -7.37
C SER A 32 -5.63 4.84 -6.77
N LEU A 33 -4.50 4.19 -6.54
CA LEU A 33 -3.32 4.84 -5.99
C LEU A 33 -2.60 5.68 -7.05
N ASP A 34 -2.72 5.31 -8.33
CA ASP A 34 -2.21 6.09 -9.46
C ASP A 34 -2.88 7.47 -9.57
N ASP A 35 -4.17 7.54 -9.23
CA ASP A 35 -4.93 8.79 -9.26
C ASP A 35 -4.76 9.57 -7.96
N LEU A 36 -4.80 8.88 -6.81
CA LEU A 36 -4.72 9.51 -5.50
C LEU A 36 -3.34 10.12 -5.21
N LYS A 37 -2.26 9.50 -5.71
CA LYS A 37 -0.86 9.93 -5.52
C LYS A 37 -0.52 10.30 -4.07
N PRO A 38 -0.78 9.41 -3.10
CA PRO A 38 -0.58 9.72 -1.69
C PRO A 38 0.91 9.87 -1.37
N THR A 39 1.21 10.75 -0.42
CA THR A 39 2.55 10.86 0.18
C THR A 39 2.89 9.62 1.01
N GLN A 40 4.18 9.34 1.21
CA GLN A 40 4.61 8.21 2.03
C GLN A 40 4.01 8.25 3.45
N VAL A 41 3.89 9.44 4.05
CA VAL A 41 3.31 9.62 5.40
C VAL A 41 1.83 9.21 5.42
N GLN A 42 1.05 9.61 4.40
CA GLN A 42 -0.36 9.24 4.30
C GLN A 42 -0.52 7.72 4.14
N VAL A 43 0.29 7.08 3.29
CA VAL A 43 0.26 5.63 3.11
C VAL A 43 0.61 4.92 4.41
N LYS A 44 1.66 5.37 5.10
CA LYS A 44 2.09 4.79 6.38
C LYS A 44 0.97 4.86 7.43
N GLN A 45 0.32 6.01 7.56
CA GLN A 45 -0.81 6.18 8.50
C GLN A 45 -1.98 5.25 8.16
N ALA A 46 -2.35 5.15 6.87
CA ALA A 46 -3.43 4.27 6.42
C ALA A 46 -3.11 2.79 6.68
N VAL A 47 -1.90 2.34 6.33
CA VAL A 47 -1.46 0.94 6.52
C VAL A 47 -1.32 0.58 7.99
N THR A 48 -0.84 1.51 8.84
CA THR A 48 -0.73 1.24 10.28
C THR A 48 -2.08 1.15 10.96
N ASN A 49 -2.99 2.08 10.67
CA ASN A 49 -4.22 2.26 11.44
C ASN A 49 -5.46 1.62 10.81
N GLY A 50 -5.42 1.29 9.52
CA GLY A 50 -6.60 0.91 8.77
C GLY A 50 -7.51 2.10 8.48
N ILE A 51 -8.39 1.96 7.47
CA ILE A 51 -9.38 2.97 7.08
C ILE A 51 -10.63 2.27 6.56
N GLY A 52 -11.74 2.39 7.29
CA GLY A 52 -13.01 1.74 6.91
C GLY A 52 -12.86 0.23 6.84
N ILE A 53 -13.01 -0.34 5.63
CA ILE A 53 -12.82 -1.77 5.38
C ILE A 53 -11.35 -2.19 5.22
N MET A 54 -10.43 -1.23 5.06
CA MET A 54 -9.00 -1.51 4.95
C MET A 54 -8.45 -1.94 6.33
N PRO A 55 -7.90 -3.16 6.47
CA PRO A 55 -7.36 -3.65 7.74
C PRO A 55 -6.23 -2.78 8.30
N ALA A 56 -6.04 -2.84 9.62
CA ALA A 56 -4.98 -2.10 10.30
C ALA A 56 -3.69 -2.93 10.32
N PHE A 57 -3.06 -3.12 9.15
CA PHE A 57 -1.91 -4.03 8.98
C PHE A 57 -0.78 -3.84 10.01
N GLY A 58 -0.56 -2.62 10.51
CA GLY A 58 0.39 -2.36 11.60
C GLY A 58 -0.15 -2.74 12.97
N ASN A 59 -1.31 -2.21 13.37
CA ASN A 59 -1.89 -2.45 14.70
C ASN A 59 -2.32 -3.92 14.89
N ASP A 60 -2.77 -4.58 13.83
CA ASP A 60 -3.08 -6.01 13.77
C ASP A 60 -1.82 -6.88 13.65
N LYS A 61 -0.64 -6.25 13.57
CA LYS A 61 0.69 -6.89 13.50
C LYS A 61 0.86 -7.84 12.31
N ILE A 62 0.10 -7.60 11.24
CA ILE A 62 0.25 -8.32 9.96
C ILE A 62 1.59 -7.92 9.33
N LEU A 63 1.94 -6.63 9.36
CA LEU A 63 3.20 -6.11 8.82
C LEU A 63 4.10 -5.57 9.94
N THR A 64 5.42 -5.73 9.76
CA THR A 64 6.42 -5.11 10.65
C THR A 64 6.61 -3.64 10.31
N PRO A 65 7.18 -2.81 11.21
CA PRO A 65 7.49 -1.42 10.91
C PRO A 65 8.35 -1.23 9.66
N GLN A 66 9.30 -2.15 9.39
CA GLN A 66 10.13 -2.09 8.19
C GLN A 66 9.34 -2.42 6.91
N GLU A 67 8.41 -3.37 6.98
CA GLU A 67 7.55 -3.72 5.84
C GLU A 67 6.59 -2.56 5.51
N ILE A 68 6.02 -1.92 6.54
CA ILE A 68 5.16 -0.74 6.38
C ILE A 68 5.95 0.42 5.75
N GLU A 69 7.17 0.68 6.22
CA GLU A 69 8.04 1.71 5.65
C GLU A 69 8.32 1.41 4.16
N ALA A 70 8.66 0.16 3.85
CA ALA A 70 9.01 -0.26 2.50
C ALA A 70 7.84 -0.15 1.52
N VAL A 71 6.63 -0.58 1.90
CA VAL A 71 5.44 -0.46 1.05
C VAL A 71 4.99 0.99 0.90
N SER A 72 5.08 1.79 1.96
CA SER A 72 4.69 3.20 1.92
C SER A 72 5.59 4.02 1.00
N PHE A 73 6.91 3.83 1.10
CA PHE A 73 7.88 4.45 0.19
C PHE A 73 7.68 3.99 -1.26
N TYR A 74 7.40 2.70 -1.46
CA TYR A 74 7.15 2.17 -2.80
C TYR A 74 5.91 2.80 -3.46
N VAL A 75 4.78 2.85 -2.75
CA VAL A 75 3.53 3.42 -3.26
C VAL A 75 3.70 4.89 -3.65
N GLU A 76 4.28 5.72 -2.76
CA GLU A 76 4.54 7.13 -3.07
C GLU A 76 5.40 7.27 -4.33
N LYS A 77 6.46 6.47 -4.44
CA LYS A 77 7.45 6.64 -5.51
C LYS A 77 6.89 6.30 -6.89
N VAL A 78 5.94 5.36 -6.97
CA VAL A 78 5.43 4.83 -8.24
C VAL A 78 4.03 5.29 -8.59
N ALA A 79 3.27 5.84 -7.63
CA ALA A 79 1.93 6.34 -7.89
C ALA A 79 1.97 7.44 -8.97
N GLY A 80 1.30 7.18 -10.10
CA GLY A 80 1.22 8.11 -11.22
C GLY A 80 2.45 8.18 -12.12
N ASN A 81 3.35 7.19 -12.06
CA ASN A 81 4.53 7.04 -12.93
C ASN A 81 4.58 5.70 -13.65
#